data_AF-A0A5J5B9M9-F1
#
_entry.id   AF-A0A5J5B9M9-F1
#
_cell.length_a   1.000
_cell.length_b   1.000
_cell.length_c   1.000
_cell.angle_alpha   90.00
_cell.angle_beta   90.00
_cell.angle_gamma   90.00
#
_symmetry.space_group_name_H-M   'P 1'
#
loop_
_entity.id
_entity.type
_entity.pdbx_description
1 polymer ?
#
loop_
_entity_poly.entity_id
_entity_poly.type
_entity_poly.pdbx_seq_one_letter_code
_entity_poly.pdbx_strand_id
1 'polypeptide(L)'
;MALKGKSMHSWSDALHQLRASSTNNITEDIDFSIEYLVRYGMGLRLFENVCKLEAARDRVHFFVENLKACCLLLDGKVEGSVRMHDIVRDFALSVASQGQYKLLVRIGAGLKEWLKTDIFADHTAIGLLYDQFYEQTYEFDCSKLNGLILGCDSNLLKIPDTYTSLPSLPPSIQCLQNLRTMSLMHCKLRDISLIGELKNLEILSFHGSDFEELAREIRKLTRLKLLD
;
A
#
# COMPACT_ATOMS: atom_id res chain seq x y z
N MET A 1 -3.98 22.68 6.41
CA MET A 1 -3.49 22.01 7.63
C MET A 1 -4.70 21.65 8.49
N ALA A 2 -5.08 20.37 8.57
CA ALA A 2 -6.40 19.89 9.02
C ALA A 2 -6.80 20.24 10.48
N LEU A 3 -5.86 20.76 11.28
CA LEU A 3 -6.06 21.11 12.69
C LEU A 3 -5.91 22.61 12.99
N LYS A 4 -5.78 23.46 11.97
CA LYS A 4 -5.64 24.90 12.18
C LYS A 4 -6.95 25.46 12.75
N GLY A 5 -6.94 25.86 14.02
CA GLY A 5 -8.09 26.43 14.74
C GLY A 5 -8.86 25.47 15.65
N LYS A 6 -8.39 24.24 15.89
CA LYS A 6 -9.06 23.31 16.82
C LYS A 6 -8.65 23.50 18.29
N SER A 7 -9.57 23.21 19.20
CA SER A 7 -9.40 23.36 20.65
C SER A 7 -8.45 22.32 21.24
N MET A 8 -7.84 22.63 22.39
CA MET A 8 -6.91 21.74 23.12
C MET A 8 -7.51 20.37 23.44
N HIS A 9 -8.83 20.28 23.65
CA HIS A 9 -9.55 19.03 23.85
C HIS A 9 -9.57 18.17 22.57
N SER A 10 -9.81 18.80 21.41
CA SER A 10 -9.73 18.09 20.12
C SER A 10 -8.31 17.62 19.80
N TRP A 11 -7.28 18.31 20.31
CA TRP A 11 -5.89 17.84 20.24
C TRP A 11 -5.66 16.64 21.15
N SER A 12 -6.15 16.69 22.40
CA SER A 12 -6.02 15.61 23.37
C SER A 12 -6.72 14.32 22.93
N ASP A 13 -7.93 14.43 22.39
CA ASP A 13 -8.70 13.28 21.89
C ASP A 13 -8.04 12.66 20.67
N ALA A 14 -7.53 13.47 19.74
CA ALA A 14 -6.76 12.98 18.60
C ALA A 14 -5.48 12.28 19.07
N LEU A 15 -4.74 12.85 20.02
CA LEU A 15 -3.54 12.22 20.59
C LEU A 15 -3.86 10.90 21.31
N HIS A 16 -4.99 10.82 22.00
CA HIS A 16 -5.41 9.62 22.70
C HIS A 16 -5.84 8.52 21.71
N GLN A 17 -6.55 8.87 20.63
CA GLN A 17 -6.90 7.93 19.56
C GLN A 17 -5.65 7.43 18.83
N LEU A 18 -4.67 8.31 18.58
CA LEU A 18 -3.39 7.95 17.97
C LEU A 18 -2.60 6.96 18.84
N ARG A 19 -2.49 7.24 20.15
CA ARG A 19 -1.83 6.34 21.13
C ARG A 19 -2.56 5.01 21.32
N ALA A 20 -3.88 4.98 21.11
CA ALA A 20 -4.65 3.74 21.15
C ALA A 20 -4.49 2.92 19.85
N SER A 21 -4.22 3.57 18.71
CA SER A 21 -3.94 2.92 17.42
C SER A 21 -2.48 2.51 17.23
N SER A 22 -1.55 3.06 18.01
CA SER A 22 -0.10 2.83 17.92
C SER A 22 0.36 1.49 18.50
N THR A 23 -0.54 0.53 18.73
CA THR A 23 -0.18 -0.84 19.15
C THR A 23 0.57 -1.61 18.05
N ASN A 24 0.67 -1.07 16.84
CA ASN A 24 1.49 -1.62 15.77
C ASN A 24 2.87 -1.00 15.79
N ASN A 25 3.82 -1.79 16.30
CA ASN A 25 5.24 -1.49 16.46
C ASN A 25 5.96 -1.40 15.09
N ILE A 26 5.53 -0.49 14.21
CA ILE A 26 6.26 -0.13 12.99
C ILE A 26 7.46 0.69 13.43
N THR A 27 8.63 0.05 13.40
CA THR A 27 9.92 0.63 13.79
C THR A 27 10.09 2.05 13.21
N GLU A 28 10.63 2.97 14.01
CA GLU A 28 10.85 4.40 13.73
C GLU A 28 11.72 4.72 12.50
N ASP A 29 12.12 3.69 11.75
CA ASP A 29 13.35 3.68 10.97
C ASP A 29 13.21 3.04 9.58
N ILE A 30 11.98 2.97 9.08
CA ILE A 30 11.72 2.50 7.72
C ILE A 30 11.82 3.67 6.76
N ASP A 31 12.83 3.59 5.91
CA ASP A 31 12.95 4.44 4.74
C ASP A 31 11.93 4.00 3.67
N PHE A 32 11.26 4.97 3.07
CA PHE A 32 10.35 4.76 1.95
C PHE A 32 10.95 5.37 0.70
N SER A 33 11.13 4.57 -0.36
CA SER A 33 11.55 5.09 -1.66
C SER A 33 10.53 6.09 -2.19
N ILE A 34 11.00 7.24 -2.68
CA ILE A 34 10.16 8.24 -3.34
C ILE A 34 9.44 7.63 -4.55
N GLU A 35 10.07 6.68 -5.24
CA GLU A 35 9.46 6.00 -6.38
C GLU A 35 8.22 5.17 -5.99
N TYR A 36 8.05 4.78 -4.72
CA TYR A 36 6.78 4.20 -4.27
C TYR A 36 5.65 5.22 -4.27
N LEU A 37 5.93 6.43 -3.81
CA LEU A 37 4.96 7.52 -3.80
C LEU A 37 4.54 7.89 -5.22
N VAL A 38 5.45 7.79 -6.18
CA VAL A 38 5.17 7.94 -7.62
C VAL A 38 4.20 6.87 -8.10
N ARG A 39 4.52 5.59 -7.90
CA ARG A 39 3.67 4.47 -8.32
C ARG A 39 2.29 4.56 -7.69
N TYR A 40 2.22 4.70 -6.37
CA TYR A 40 0.94 4.74 -5.66
C TYR A 40 0.16 6.00 -5.99
N GLY A 41 0.79 7.17 -6.05
CA GLY A 41 0.09 8.40 -6.40
C GLY A 41 -0.49 8.37 -7.81
N MET A 42 0.24 7.81 -8.78
CA MET A 42 -0.26 7.64 -10.15
C MET A 42 -1.37 6.58 -10.23
N GLY A 43 -1.15 5.41 -9.63
CA GLY A 43 -2.06 4.29 -9.71
C GLY A 43 -3.38 4.47 -8.97
N LEU A 44 -3.31 5.13 -7.80
CA LEU A 44 -4.47 5.51 -6.99
C LEU A 44 -5.16 6.79 -7.48
N ARG A 45 -4.65 7.41 -8.55
CA ARG A 45 -5.18 8.65 -9.17
C ARG A 45 -5.23 9.82 -8.18
N LEU A 46 -4.21 9.96 -7.34
CA LEU A 46 -4.07 11.06 -6.37
C LEU A 46 -3.60 12.36 -7.04
N PHE A 47 -3.06 12.29 -8.25
CA PHE A 47 -2.58 13.43 -9.00
C PHE A 47 -3.58 13.79 -10.11
N GLU A 48 -4.28 14.92 -9.94
CA GLU A 48 -5.16 15.45 -10.98
C GLU A 48 -4.39 15.73 -12.28
N ASN A 49 -4.95 15.30 -13.41
CA ASN A 49 -4.42 15.54 -14.76
C ASN A 49 -2.99 15.02 -15.02
N VAL A 50 -2.47 14.11 -14.19
CA VAL A 50 -1.16 13.47 -14.42
C VAL A 50 -1.36 12.08 -15.00
N CYS A 51 -0.86 11.87 -16.22
CA CYS A 51 -0.94 10.58 -16.93
C CYS A 51 0.43 10.02 -17.35
N LYS A 52 1.50 10.82 -17.23
CA LYS A 52 2.88 10.43 -17.57
C LYS A 52 3.69 10.22 -16.30
N LEU A 53 4.61 9.27 -16.34
CA LEU A 53 5.42 8.88 -15.19
C LEU A 53 6.36 10.02 -14.75
N GLU A 54 6.95 10.74 -15.69
CA GLU A 54 7.86 11.86 -15.44
C GLU A 54 7.14 12.99 -14.70
N ALA A 55 5.94 13.35 -15.18
CA ALA A 55 5.11 14.36 -14.52
C ALA A 55 4.67 13.91 -13.11
N ALA A 56 4.45 12.61 -12.89
CA ALA A 56 4.17 12.07 -11.57
C ALA A 56 5.39 12.17 -10.65
N ARG A 57 6.60 11.88 -11.15
CA ARG A 57 7.86 12.05 -10.42
C ARG A 57 8.07 13.50 -9.99
N ASP A 58 7.99 14.43 -10.93
CA ASP A 58 8.16 15.86 -10.64
C ASP A 58 7.18 16.32 -9.56
N ARG A 59 5.92 15.88 -9.67
CA ARG A 59 4.86 16.21 -8.70
C ARG A 59 5.14 15.64 -7.32
N VAL A 60 5.61 14.40 -7.24
CA VAL A 60 5.95 13.73 -5.98
C VAL A 60 7.16 14.41 -5.33
N HIS A 61 8.22 14.67 -6.09
CA HIS A 61 9.40 15.37 -5.57
C HIS A 61 9.01 16.75 -5.02
N PHE A 62 8.16 17.49 -5.72
CA PHE A 62 7.63 18.76 -5.21
C PHE A 62 6.88 18.60 -3.87
N PHE A 63 6.04 17.57 -3.71
CA PHE A 63 5.36 17.33 -2.44
C PHE A 63 6.31 16.89 -1.33
N VAL A 64 7.28 16.03 -1.64
CA VAL A 64 8.30 15.57 -0.70
C VAL A 64 9.07 16.76 -0.14
N GLU A 65 9.57 17.65 -1.00
CA GLU A 65 10.32 18.83 -0.55
C GLU A 65 9.47 19.78 0.31
N ASN A 66 8.20 19.98 -0.04
CA ASN A 66 7.29 20.77 0.79
C ASN A 66 7.02 20.11 2.17
N LEU A 67 6.85 18.79 2.21
CA LEU A 67 6.63 18.06 3.45
C LEU A 67 7.90 18.06 4.34
N LYS A 68 9.08 17.97 3.74
CA LYS A 68 10.37 18.17 4.43
C LYS A 68 10.50 19.58 5.00
N ALA A 69 10.17 20.60 4.21
CA ALA A 69 10.16 21.99 4.68
C ALA A 69 9.18 22.23 5.84
N CYS A 70 8.12 21.42 5.94
CA CYS A 70 7.18 21.42 7.06
C CYS A 70 7.60 20.52 8.24
N CYS A 71 8.78 19.90 8.18
CA CYS A 71 9.27 18.91 9.15
C CYS A 71 8.34 17.69 9.32
N LEU A 72 7.53 17.37 8.31
CA LEU A 72 6.64 16.20 8.30
C LEU A 72 7.32 14.97 7.68
N LEU A 73 8.32 15.19 6.84
CA LEU A 73 9.21 14.16 6.31
C LEU A 73 10.65 14.54 6.62
N LEU A 74 11.51 13.53 6.72
CA LEU A 74 12.97 13.69 6.73
C LEU A 74 13.57 12.93 5.56
N ASP A 75 14.81 13.26 5.23
CA ASP A 75 15.63 12.43 4.34
C ASP A 75 15.81 11.03 4.94
N GLY A 76 15.72 10.03 4.08
CA GLY A 76 16.08 8.67 4.46
C GLY A 76 17.59 8.47 4.53
N LYS A 77 17.99 7.29 4.98
CA LYS A 77 19.38 6.82 5.05
C LYS A 77 19.97 6.55 3.66
N VAL A 78 19.12 6.27 2.66
CA VAL A 78 19.51 5.99 1.27
C VAL A 78 19.06 7.13 0.36
N GLU A 79 19.86 7.44 -0.66
CA GLU A 79 19.46 8.44 -1.67
C GLU A 79 18.15 8.03 -2.35
N GLY A 80 17.25 9.00 -2.53
CA GLY A 80 15.93 8.76 -3.11
C GLY A 80 14.92 8.12 -2.16
N SER A 81 15.21 8.05 -0.85
CA SER A 81 14.25 7.64 0.18
C SER A 81 13.93 8.77 1.17
N VAL A 82 12.79 8.64 1.84
CA VAL A 82 12.30 9.55 2.88
C VAL A 82 11.80 8.75 4.07
N ARG A 83 11.79 9.37 5.24
CA ARG A 83 11.26 8.79 6.48
C ARG A 83 10.22 9.72 7.10
N MET A 84 9.31 9.15 7.86
CA MET A 84 8.27 9.87 8.60
C MET A 84 8.32 9.43 10.06
N HIS A 85 8.24 10.37 10.98
CA HIS A 85 8.08 10.04 12.40
C HIS A 85 6.76 9.29 12.63
N ASP A 86 6.77 8.36 13.57
CA ASP A 86 5.60 7.57 13.98
C ASP A 86 4.38 8.44 14.29
N ILE A 87 4.55 9.53 15.05
CA ILE A 87 3.48 10.47 15.39
C ILE A 87 2.88 11.13 14.13
N VAL A 88 3.73 11.48 13.15
CA VAL A 88 3.27 12.09 11.89
C VAL A 88 2.56 11.05 11.02
N ARG A 89 3.08 9.81 10.98
CA ARG A 89 2.50 8.68 10.25
C ARG A 89 1.13 8.31 10.79
N ASP A 90 1.02 8.14 12.10
CA ASP A 90 -0.23 7.76 12.75
C ASP A 90 -1.27 8.89 12.56
N PHE A 91 -0.83 10.15 12.66
CA PHE A 91 -1.68 11.30 12.37
C PHE A 91 -2.17 11.30 10.91
N ALA A 92 -1.28 11.04 9.95
CA ALA A 92 -1.64 10.94 8.55
C ALA A 92 -2.63 9.80 8.28
N LEU A 93 -2.43 8.63 8.90
CA LEU A 93 -3.33 7.47 8.79
C LEU A 93 -4.71 7.78 9.37
N SER A 94 -4.78 8.44 10.52
CA SER A 94 -6.03 8.89 11.13
C SER A 94 -6.81 9.81 10.19
N VAL A 95 -6.14 10.80 9.59
CA VAL A 95 -6.76 11.71 8.61
C VAL A 95 -7.19 10.96 7.34
N ALA A 96 -6.35 10.07 6.82
CA ALA A 96 -6.64 9.31 5.59
C ALA A 96 -7.85 8.38 5.77
N SER A 97 -8.01 7.78 6.95
CA SER A 97 -9.14 6.86 7.25
C SER A 97 -10.52 7.53 7.22
N GLN A 98 -10.58 8.86 7.39
CA GLN A 98 -11.82 9.65 7.43
C GLN A 98 -12.09 10.41 6.12
N GLY A 99 -11.20 10.29 5.12
CA GLY A 99 -11.26 11.05 3.87
C GLY A 99 -12.06 10.39 2.75
N GLN A 100 -12.16 11.09 1.61
CA GLN A 100 -12.78 10.60 0.38
C GLN A 100 -12.05 9.37 -0.21
N TYR A 101 -10.74 9.25 0.05
CA TYR A 101 -9.92 8.11 -0.32
C TYR A 101 -9.72 7.22 0.91
N LYS A 102 -10.66 6.28 1.12
CA LYS A 102 -10.58 5.32 2.23
C LYS A 102 -9.45 4.34 1.96
N LEU A 103 -8.30 4.61 2.55
CA LEU A 103 -7.13 3.72 2.58
C LEU A 103 -7.22 2.85 3.84
N LEU A 104 -7.14 1.54 3.66
CA LEU A 104 -6.99 0.60 4.77
C LEU A 104 -5.59 -0.02 4.71
N VAL A 105 -4.80 0.18 5.76
CA VAL A 105 -3.53 -0.51 5.94
C VAL A 105 -3.64 -1.44 7.14
N ARG A 106 -3.37 -2.73 6.94
CA ARG A 106 -3.27 -3.74 7.98
C ARG A 106 -1.86 -4.32 8.01
N ILE A 107 -1.34 -4.49 9.21
CA ILE A 107 0.03 -4.95 9.48
C ILE A 107 -0.10 -6.13 10.43
N GLY A 108 0.45 -7.29 10.06
CA GLY A 108 0.48 -8.46 10.94
C GLY A 108 -0.91 -8.91 11.41
N ALA A 109 -1.94 -8.72 10.59
CA ALA A 109 -3.33 -8.95 11.00
C ALA A 109 -3.64 -10.43 11.23
N GLY A 110 -2.74 -11.35 10.85
CA GLY A 110 -2.92 -12.79 11.01
C GLY A 110 -4.19 -13.25 10.28
N LEU A 111 -4.45 -12.67 9.10
CA LEU A 111 -5.59 -13.01 8.26
C LEU A 111 -5.41 -14.45 7.78
N LYS A 112 -5.94 -15.38 8.57
CA LYS A 112 -6.06 -16.79 8.21
C LYS A 112 -6.95 -17.02 6.99
N GLU A 113 -7.72 -16.00 6.60
CA GLU A 113 -8.66 -16.04 5.49
C GLU A 113 -8.46 -14.81 4.59
N TRP A 114 -8.39 -15.04 3.28
CA TRP A 114 -8.25 -13.96 2.29
C TRP A 114 -9.47 -13.04 2.34
N LEU A 115 -9.27 -11.73 2.58
CA LEU A 115 -10.22 -10.61 2.46
C LEU A 115 -11.71 -10.85 2.87
N LYS A 116 -12.04 -11.78 3.77
CA LYS A 116 -13.43 -11.93 4.22
C LYS A 116 -13.80 -10.73 5.07
N THR A 117 -14.64 -9.81 4.55
CA THR A 117 -15.60 -8.98 5.30
C THR A 117 -16.12 -7.79 4.48
N ASP A 118 -17.34 -7.34 4.80
CA ASP A 118 -17.92 -6.03 4.40
C ASP A 118 -17.02 -4.82 4.74
N ILE A 119 -15.97 -5.02 5.52
CA ILE A 119 -14.97 -4.03 5.87
C ILE A 119 -14.28 -3.47 4.61
N PHE A 120 -14.10 -4.26 3.55
CA PHE A 120 -13.30 -3.85 2.39
C PHE A 120 -14.10 -3.18 1.26
N ALA A 121 -15.43 -3.37 1.22
CA ALA A 121 -16.27 -2.95 0.09
C ALA A 121 -16.20 -1.45 -0.23
N ASP A 122 -15.92 -0.64 0.79
CA ASP A 122 -15.89 0.81 0.70
C ASP A 122 -14.50 1.42 0.47
N HIS A 123 -13.45 0.59 0.45
CA HIS A 123 -12.07 1.06 0.38
C HIS A 123 -11.59 1.24 -1.07
N THR A 124 -10.88 2.34 -1.30
CA THR A 124 -10.27 2.65 -2.60
C THR A 124 -8.92 1.94 -2.72
N ALA A 125 -8.19 1.81 -1.62
CA ALA A 125 -6.89 1.14 -1.59
C ALA A 125 -6.74 0.31 -0.33
N ILE A 126 -6.13 -0.87 -0.46
CA ILE A 126 -5.85 -1.78 0.63
C ILE A 126 -4.37 -2.14 0.63
N GLY A 127 -3.72 -1.98 1.78
CA GLY A 127 -2.39 -2.50 2.05
C GLY A 127 -2.47 -3.60 3.10
N LEU A 128 -2.10 -4.83 2.74
CA LEU A 128 -1.91 -5.96 3.65
C LEU A 128 -0.42 -6.24 3.74
N LEU A 129 0.19 -5.84 4.84
CA LEU A 129 1.62 -6.00 5.07
C LEU A 129 1.82 -7.05 6.16
N TYR A 130 2.80 -7.93 5.96
CA TYR A 130 3.27 -8.88 6.97
C TYR A 130 2.21 -9.91 7.38
N ASP A 131 1.43 -10.41 6.42
CA ASP A 131 0.37 -11.38 6.69
C ASP A 131 0.68 -12.78 6.14
N GLN A 132 0.16 -13.80 6.83
CA GLN A 132 0.25 -15.18 6.37
C GLN A 132 -0.98 -15.50 5.54
N PHE A 133 -0.80 -15.61 4.23
CA PHE A 133 -1.89 -15.91 3.32
C PHE A 133 -2.13 -17.43 3.26
N TYR A 134 -3.28 -17.88 3.75
CA TYR A 134 -3.73 -19.27 3.61
C TYR A 134 -4.84 -19.37 2.56
N GLU A 135 -4.83 -20.47 1.79
CA GLU A 135 -5.85 -20.76 0.77
C GLU A 135 -7.21 -21.02 1.44
N GLN A 136 -8.12 -20.05 1.35
CA GLN A 136 -9.58 -20.27 1.40
C GLN A 136 -10.30 -19.05 0.81
N THR A 137 -11.23 -19.30 -0.12
CA THR A 137 -11.91 -18.27 -0.92
C THR A 137 -13.42 -18.30 -0.70
N TYR A 138 -14.04 -17.13 -0.67
CA TYR A 138 -15.49 -16.89 -0.80
C TYR A 138 -15.70 -15.60 -1.60
N GLU A 139 -16.91 -15.35 -2.11
CA GLU A 139 -17.22 -14.18 -2.95
C GLU A 139 -16.92 -12.85 -2.25
N PHE A 140 -16.34 -11.90 -2.99
CA PHE A 140 -15.99 -10.56 -2.52
C PHE A 140 -16.63 -9.49 -3.39
N ASP A 141 -17.25 -8.47 -2.77
CA ASP A 141 -17.57 -7.20 -3.45
C ASP A 141 -16.50 -6.16 -3.09
N CYS A 142 -15.57 -5.93 -4.02
CA CYS A 142 -14.54 -4.89 -3.93
C CYS A 142 -14.64 -3.96 -5.14
N SER A 143 -15.87 -3.61 -5.54
CA SER A 143 -16.15 -2.78 -6.70
C SER A 143 -15.46 -1.40 -6.67
N LYS A 144 -15.08 -0.88 -5.50
CA LYS A 144 -14.38 0.42 -5.38
C LYS A 144 -12.85 0.30 -5.32
N LEU A 145 -12.31 -0.90 -5.19
CA LEU A 145 -10.88 -1.11 -4.99
C LEU A 145 -10.10 -0.82 -6.27
N ASN A 146 -9.21 0.18 -6.21
CA ASN A 146 -8.33 0.56 -7.30
C ASN A 146 -6.85 0.24 -7.02
N GLY A 147 -6.48 -0.02 -5.77
CA GLY A 147 -5.12 -0.35 -5.37
C GLY A 147 -5.02 -1.46 -4.33
N LEU A 148 -4.15 -2.42 -4.56
CA LEU A 148 -3.84 -3.52 -3.64
C LEU A 148 -2.34 -3.63 -3.46
N ILE A 149 -1.88 -3.55 -2.21
CA ILE A 149 -0.48 -3.66 -1.83
C ILE A 149 -0.37 -4.86 -0.89
N LEU A 150 0.41 -5.86 -1.27
CA LEU A 150 0.71 -7.04 -0.47
C LEU A 150 2.20 -7.03 -0.15
N GLY A 151 2.56 -7.09 1.13
CA GLY A 151 3.94 -7.14 1.58
C GLY A 151 4.21 -8.40 2.40
N CYS A 152 5.26 -9.15 2.07
CA CYS A 152 5.53 -10.43 2.73
C CYS A 152 6.67 -10.40 3.78
N ASP A 153 7.60 -9.46 3.79
CA ASP A 153 8.84 -9.59 4.61
C ASP A 153 8.69 -9.41 6.16
N SER A 154 9.01 -10.44 6.94
CA SER A 154 8.95 -10.47 8.42
C SER A 154 10.11 -9.76 9.13
N ASN A 155 11.17 -9.34 8.43
CA ASN A 155 12.40 -8.79 9.04
C ASN A 155 12.18 -7.49 9.84
N LEU A 156 11.11 -6.75 9.57
CA LEU A 156 10.81 -5.48 10.24
C LEU A 156 10.11 -5.64 11.61
N LEU A 157 9.56 -6.82 11.91
CA LEU A 157 8.84 -7.09 13.17
C LEU A 157 9.65 -7.93 14.18
N LYS A 158 10.90 -8.30 13.86
CA LYS A 158 11.70 -9.27 14.65
C LYS A 158 10.92 -10.59 14.93
N ILE A 159 10.04 -10.98 14.02
CA ILE A 159 9.29 -12.23 14.11
C ILE A 159 10.19 -13.33 13.51
N PRO A 160 10.31 -14.52 14.14
CA PRO A 160 11.15 -15.60 13.64
C PRO A 160 10.80 -15.96 12.18
N ASP A 161 11.81 -16.41 11.43
CA ASP A 161 11.86 -16.72 9.99
C ASP A 161 10.86 -17.78 9.46
N THR A 162 9.68 -17.91 10.04
CA THR A 162 8.66 -18.84 9.57
C THR A 162 7.85 -18.25 8.41
N TYR A 163 8.37 -18.54 7.21
CA TYR A 163 7.67 -18.68 5.93
C TYR A 163 6.81 -17.49 5.47
N THR A 164 7.46 -16.53 4.83
CA THR A 164 6.81 -15.40 4.15
C THR A 164 6.82 -15.59 2.63
N SER A 165 6.12 -16.62 2.17
CA SER A 165 5.86 -16.83 0.73
C SER A 165 4.42 -16.47 0.39
N LEU A 166 4.19 -15.80 -0.73
CA LEU A 166 2.89 -15.78 -1.39
C LEU A 166 2.96 -16.83 -2.51
N PRO A 167 2.64 -18.11 -2.23
CA PRO A 167 2.88 -19.20 -3.18
C PRO A 167 2.03 -19.03 -4.45
N SER A 168 0.80 -18.53 -4.32
CA SER A 168 -0.11 -18.31 -5.44
C SER A 168 -1.04 -17.13 -5.17
N LEU A 169 -1.50 -16.47 -6.24
CA LEU A 169 -2.66 -15.58 -6.15
C LEU A 169 -3.93 -16.45 -6.01
N PRO A 170 -4.89 -16.10 -5.13
CA PRO A 170 -6.12 -16.87 -5.04
C PRO A 170 -7.01 -16.61 -6.28
N PRO A 171 -7.84 -17.59 -6.69
CA PRO A 171 -8.77 -17.43 -7.82
C PRO A 171 -9.67 -16.20 -7.72
N SER A 172 -10.05 -15.81 -6.51
CA SER A 172 -10.87 -14.62 -6.24
C SER A 172 -10.23 -13.29 -6.65
N ILE A 173 -8.92 -13.25 -6.94
CA ILE A 173 -8.26 -12.06 -7.50
C ILE A 173 -8.96 -11.61 -8.80
N GLN A 174 -9.56 -12.55 -9.54
CA GLN A 174 -10.34 -12.28 -10.74
C GLN A 174 -11.57 -11.40 -10.49
N CYS A 175 -12.06 -11.30 -9.26
CA CYS A 175 -13.19 -10.42 -8.92
C CYS A 175 -12.77 -8.94 -8.86
N LEU A 176 -11.47 -8.63 -8.77
CA LEU A 176 -10.94 -7.27 -8.64
C LEU A 176 -10.86 -6.53 -10.00
N GLN A 177 -11.98 -6.49 -10.71
CA GLN A 177 -12.05 -5.97 -12.09
C GLN A 177 -11.75 -4.47 -12.18
N ASN A 178 -11.87 -3.69 -11.09
CA ASN A 178 -11.56 -2.26 -11.07
C ASN A 178 -10.13 -1.94 -10.60
N LEU A 179 -9.33 -2.97 -10.28
CA LEU A 179 -7.98 -2.79 -9.79
C LEU A 179 -7.08 -2.18 -10.87
N ARG A 180 -6.39 -1.10 -10.51
CA ARG A 180 -5.44 -0.39 -11.38
C ARG A 180 -4.01 -0.51 -10.90
N THR A 181 -3.82 -0.72 -9.61
CA THR A 181 -2.50 -0.79 -8.97
C THR A 181 -2.39 -2.06 -8.18
N MET A 182 -1.37 -2.86 -8.47
CA MET A 182 -1.03 -4.03 -7.68
C MET A 182 0.45 -3.99 -7.36
N SER A 183 0.79 -4.15 -6.08
CA SER A 183 2.17 -4.23 -5.62
C SER A 183 2.33 -5.49 -4.78
N LEU A 184 3.26 -6.35 -5.18
CA LEU A 184 3.69 -7.54 -4.45
C LEU A 184 5.11 -7.27 -3.97
N MET A 185 5.25 -6.78 -2.74
CA MET A 185 6.52 -6.32 -2.19
C MET A 185 7.15 -7.41 -1.34
N HIS A 186 8.44 -7.66 -1.60
CA HIS A 186 9.25 -8.59 -0.81
C HIS A 186 8.62 -9.97 -0.65
N CYS A 187 7.98 -10.49 -1.69
CA CYS A 187 7.31 -11.78 -1.70
C CYS A 187 8.10 -12.79 -2.52
N LYS A 188 8.17 -14.04 -2.04
CA LYS A 188 8.57 -15.17 -2.87
C LYS A 188 7.35 -15.69 -3.63
N LEU A 189 7.31 -15.41 -4.94
CA LEU A 189 6.19 -15.67 -5.83
C LEU A 189 6.43 -16.96 -6.63
N ARG A 190 5.42 -17.84 -6.72
CA ARG A 190 5.47 -19.01 -7.62
C ARG A 190 4.48 -18.89 -8.77
N ASP A 191 3.18 -19.06 -8.49
CA ASP A 191 2.15 -18.96 -9.53
C ASP A 191 1.35 -17.66 -9.41
N ILE A 192 1.67 -16.73 -10.28
CA ILE A 192 0.96 -15.45 -10.42
C ILE A 192 0.19 -15.36 -11.74
N SER A 193 -0.07 -16.48 -12.43
CA SER A 193 -0.70 -16.50 -13.75
C SER A 193 -2.07 -15.81 -13.77
N LEU A 194 -2.79 -15.88 -12.65
CA LEU A 194 -4.09 -15.23 -12.45
C LEU A 194 -4.03 -13.70 -12.56
N ILE A 195 -2.85 -13.09 -12.48
CA ILE A 195 -2.69 -11.65 -12.67
C ILE A 195 -3.18 -11.20 -14.04
N GLY A 196 -3.07 -12.06 -15.05
CA GLY A 196 -3.53 -11.76 -16.40
C GLY A 196 -5.04 -11.53 -16.53
N GLU A 197 -5.83 -11.85 -15.50
CA GLU A 197 -7.27 -11.61 -15.47
C GLU A 197 -7.64 -10.18 -15.00
N LEU A 198 -6.67 -9.42 -14.49
CA LEU A 198 -6.85 -8.03 -14.04
C LEU A 198 -6.74 -7.05 -15.22
N LYS A 199 -7.75 -7.04 -16.11
CA LYS A 199 -7.69 -6.30 -17.39
C LYS A 199 -7.54 -4.78 -17.26
N ASN A 200 -7.85 -4.22 -16.09
CA ASN A 200 -7.74 -2.78 -15.82
C ASN A 200 -6.44 -2.37 -15.12
N LEU A 201 -5.52 -3.30 -14.90
CA LEU A 201 -4.26 -3.01 -14.23
C LEU A 201 -3.39 -2.07 -15.06
N GLU A 202 -2.96 -0.96 -14.45
CA GLU A 202 -2.10 0.06 -15.03
C GLU A 202 -0.70 0.04 -14.42
N ILE A 203 -0.57 -0.37 -13.16
CA ILE A 203 0.70 -0.45 -12.43
C ILE A 203 0.80 -1.81 -11.76
N LEU A 204 1.89 -2.51 -12.07
CA LEU A 204 2.28 -3.77 -11.44
C LEU A 204 3.70 -3.63 -10.92
N SER A 205 3.90 -3.89 -9.63
CA SER A 205 5.19 -3.80 -8.97
C SER A 205 5.55 -5.11 -8.28
N PHE A 206 6.78 -5.58 -8.50
CA PHE A 206 7.37 -6.76 -7.87
C PHE A 206 8.58 -6.39 -6.98
N HIS A 207 8.68 -5.14 -6.53
CA HIS A 207 9.83 -4.68 -5.78
C HIS A 207 10.26 -5.64 -4.64
N GLY A 208 11.54 -6.01 -4.67
CA GLY A 208 12.15 -6.87 -3.66
C GLY A 208 11.60 -8.30 -3.64
N SER A 209 10.73 -8.66 -4.59
CA SER A 209 10.17 -10.00 -4.74
C SER A 209 11.02 -10.87 -5.64
N ASP A 210 10.97 -12.17 -5.37
CA ASP A 210 11.68 -13.19 -6.13
C ASP A 210 10.67 -14.11 -6.84
N PHE A 211 10.96 -14.47 -8.09
CA PHE A 211 10.24 -15.47 -8.86
C PHE A 211 11.21 -16.29 -9.72
N GLU A 212 10.89 -17.56 -9.96
CA GLU A 212 11.68 -18.43 -10.85
C GLU A 212 11.43 -18.09 -12.33
N GLU A 213 10.17 -17.81 -12.69
CA GLU A 213 9.77 -17.37 -14.03
C GLU A 213 8.68 -16.29 -13.91
N LEU A 214 8.77 -15.27 -14.76
CA LEU A 214 7.74 -14.25 -14.87
C LEU A 214 6.54 -14.82 -15.63
N ALA A 215 5.34 -14.75 -15.04
CA ALA A 215 4.13 -15.31 -15.67
C ALA A 215 3.85 -14.69 -17.05
N ARG A 216 3.68 -15.56 -18.06
CA ARG A 216 3.43 -15.16 -19.45
C ARG A 216 2.12 -14.39 -19.59
N GLU A 217 1.21 -14.57 -18.66
CA GLU A 217 -0.11 -13.97 -18.56
C GLU A 217 -0.06 -12.46 -18.36
N ILE A 218 1.08 -11.89 -17.92
CA ILE A 218 1.29 -10.44 -17.87
C ILE A 218 1.08 -9.79 -19.25
N ARG A 219 1.34 -10.52 -20.35
CA ARG A 219 1.06 -10.03 -21.72
C ARG A 219 -0.42 -9.73 -21.98
N LYS A 220 -1.34 -10.27 -21.16
CA LYS A 220 -2.77 -9.99 -21.24
C LYS A 220 -3.13 -8.60 -20.67
N LEU A 221 -2.21 -7.95 -19.95
CA LEU A 221 -2.41 -6.66 -19.30
C LEU A 221 -2.20 -5.50 -20.29
N THR A 222 -3.16 -5.29 -21.17
CA THR A 222 -3.06 -4.30 -22.26
C THR A 222 -3.09 -2.84 -21.80
N ARG A 223 -3.49 -2.58 -20.55
CA ARG A 223 -3.54 -1.24 -19.94
C ARG A 223 -2.33 -0.92 -19.07
N LEU A 224 -1.38 -1.85 -18.96
CA LEU A 224 -0.21 -1.70 -18.12
C LEU A 224 0.67 -0.56 -18.65
N LYS A 225 1.02 0.36 -17.75
CA LYS A 225 1.85 1.54 -18.01
C LYS A 225 3.18 1.47 -17.26
N LEU A 226 3.22 0.74 -16.14
CA LEU A 226 4.40 0.54 -15.33
C LEU A 226 4.48 -0.92 -14.88
N LEU A 227 5.65 -1.53 -15.13
CA LEU A 227 6.08 -2.84 -14.66
C LEU A 227 7.52 -2.71 -14.16
N ASP A 228 7.84 -3.28 -13.00
CA ASP A 228 9.21 -3.41 -12.46
C ASP A 228 9.52 -4.82 -11.98
#